data_AF-A0A7C6WJH8-F1
#
_entry.id   AF-A0A7C6WJH8-F1
#
_cell.length_a   1.000
_cell.length_b   1.000
_cell.length_c   1.000
_cell.angle_alpha   90.00
_cell.angle_beta   90.00
_cell.angle_gamma   90.00
#
_symmetry.space_group_name_H-M   'P 1'
#
loop_
_entity.id
_entity.type
_entity.pdbx_description
1 polymer ?
#
loop_
_entity_poly.entity_id
_entity_poly.type
_entity_poly.pdbx_seq_one_letter_code
_entity_poly.pdbx_strand_id
1 'polypeptide(L)'
;MNRNYPMEGFALAMIVFSLSMQEAMLTGIILLFVTVLGMVVYQIFEKLLPSWSSKACTAIFIVAVNLSLDQIIVNWYFQYNSDTQRILLQLAVGVLISKHVLSIKEFYYGRLLYEGALAYGALILIGLFREFMAFGTIFNFQLADFTFMTESFQNVIIGLLLSGVAIAIINHIFDYEVEGNESLWVLIPVVLLYQPFILDTLPELLSALIAIIATVILIFSVRMYLIFSNINRHFKKLPIELLSTSIIYMILLVF
;
A
#
# COMPACT_ATOMS: atom_id res chain seq x y z
N MET A 1 -21.57 -0.56 1.68
CA MET A 1 -21.33 0.30 0.49
C MET A 1 -20.06 -0.19 -0.18
N ASN A 2 -20.07 -0.44 -1.50
CA ASN A 2 -18.82 -0.80 -2.19
C ASN A 2 -17.92 0.43 -2.27
N ARG A 3 -16.61 0.24 -2.02
CA ARG A 3 -15.58 1.28 -2.12
C ARG A 3 -15.40 1.66 -3.59
N ASN A 4 -15.27 2.94 -3.91
CA ASN A 4 -15.16 3.36 -5.32
C ASN A 4 -13.70 3.54 -5.77
N TYR A 5 -12.76 3.71 -4.85
CA TYR A 5 -11.33 3.82 -5.16
C TYR A 5 -10.55 2.57 -4.70
N PRO A 6 -9.40 2.24 -5.33
CA PRO A 6 -8.59 1.06 -5.04
C PRO A 6 -7.82 1.22 -3.73
N MET A 7 -8.55 1.16 -2.62
CA MET A 7 -8.04 1.43 -1.28
C MET A 7 -6.85 0.54 -0.90
N GLU A 8 -6.88 -0.75 -1.27
CA GLU A 8 -5.76 -1.68 -1.00
C GLU A 8 -4.49 -1.28 -1.74
N GLY A 9 -4.60 -0.86 -3.01
CA GLY A 9 -3.46 -0.38 -3.81
C GLY A 9 -2.86 0.91 -3.24
N PHE A 10 -3.71 1.86 -2.84
CA PHE A 10 -3.26 3.07 -2.16
C PHE A 10 -2.64 2.78 -0.80
N ALA A 11 -3.20 1.85 -0.02
CA ALA A 11 -2.65 1.45 1.27
C ALA A 11 -1.23 0.89 1.12
N LEU A 12 -1.02 -0.03 0.18
CA LEU A 12 0.31 -0.58 -0.09
C LEU A 12 1.29 0.51 -0.52
N ALA A 13 0.85 1.41 -1.41
CA ALA A 13 1.68 2.54 -1.83
C ALA A 13 2.02 3.50 -0.68
N MET A 14 1.08 3.76 0.22
CA MET A 14 1.31 4.58 1.43
C MET A 14 2.31 3.97 2.38
N ILE A 15 2.40 2.65 2.46
CA ILE A 15 3.35 1.96 3.34
C ILE A 15 4.77 2.05 2.75
N VAL A 16 4.87 1.77 1.45
CA VAL A 16 6.15 1.41 0.82
C VAL A 16 6.74 2.52 -0.05
N PHE A 17 5.91 3.21 -0.84
CA PHE A 17 6.34 4.25 -1.79
C PHE A 17 6.21 5.67 -1.23
N SER A 18 6.20 5.80 0.11
CA SER A 18 6.14 7.09 0.81
C SER A 18 7.44 7.42 1.53
N LEU A 19 8.57 6.91 1.04
CA LEU A 19 9.88 7.22 1.62
C LEU A 19 10.31 8.66 1.31
N SER A 20 10.00 9.12 0.10
CA SER A 20 10.19 10.50 -0.33
C SER A 20 8.87 11.09 -0.85
N MET A 21 8.72 12.40 -0.76
CA MET A 21 7.59 13.12 -1.32
C MET A 21 7.53 12.98 -2.85
N GLN A 22 8.69 13.01 -3.52
CA GLN A 22 8.79 12.85 -4.97
C GLN A 22 8.24 11.49 -5.43
N GLU A 23 8.66 10.42 -4.76
CA GLU A 23 8.20 9.06 -5.08
C GLU A 23 6.70 8.90 -4.78
N ALA A 24 6.24 9.41 -3.64
CA ALA A 24 4.82 9.41 -3.28
C ALA A 24 3.95 10.12 -4.33
N MET A 25 4.42 11.26 -4.84
CA MET A 25 3.72 12.01 -5.88
C MET A 25 3.62 11.24 -7.20
N LEU A 26 4.73 10.66 -7.66
CA LEU A 26 4.78 9.92 -8.93
C LEU A 26 3.95 8.64 -8.84
N THR A 27 4.12 7.85 -7.78
CA THR A 27 3.37 6.60 -7.58
C THR A 27 1.87 6.85 -7.51
N GLY A 28 1.43 7.92 -6.86
CA GLY A 28 0.01 8.27 -6.82
C GLY A 28 -0.58 8.70 -8.17
N ILE A 29 0.18 9.41 -9.01
CA ILE A 29 -0.24 9.73 -10.38
C ILE A 29 -0.39 8.44 -11.19
N ILE A 30 0.59 7.53 -11.11
CA ILE A 30 0.54 6.23 -11.81
C ILE A 30 -0.69 5.44 -11.35
N LEU A 31 -0.93 5.35 -10.04
CA LEU A 31 -2.10 4.65 -9.47
C LEU A 31 -3.42 5.19 -10.05
N LEU A 32 -3.64 6.50 -10.02
CA LEU A 32 -4.86 7.10 -10.56
C LEU A 32 -4.96 6.90 -12.08
N PHE A 33 -3.86 7.06 -12.81
CA PHE A 33 -3.85 6.89 -14.25
C PHE A 33 -4.16 5.44 -14.66
N VAL A 34 -3.44 4.46 -14.08
CA VAL A 34 -3.60 3.04 -14.37
C VAL A 34 -4.99 2.54 -14.00
N THR A 35 -5.56 3.03 -12.89
CA THR A 35 -6.91 2.64 -12.48
C THR A 35 -7.97 3.13 -13.46
N VAL A 36 -7.93 4.42 -13.84
CA VAL A 36 -8.83 5.01 -14.86
C VAL A 36 -8.68 4.29 -16.19
N LEU A 37 -7.45 4.08 -16.66
CA LEU A 37 -7.16 3.41 -17.91
C LEU A 37 -7.65 1.95 -17.87
N GLY A 38 -7.39 1.24 -16.78
CA GLY A 38 -7.85 -0.13 -16.56
C GLY A 38 -9.37 -0.26 -16.63
N MET A 39 -10.14 0.68 -16.08
CA MET A 39 -11.60 0.70 -16.19
C MET A 39 -12.07 0.93 -17.62
N VAL A 40 -11.46 1.86 -18.35
CA VAL A 40 -11.81 2.12 -19.76
C VAL A 40 -11.56 0.87 -20.60
N VAL A 41 -10.41 0.21 -20.40
CA VAL A 41 -10.07 -1.03 -21.12
C VAL A 41 -11.01 -2.17 -20.74
N TYR A 42 -11.35 -2.32 -19.47
CA TYR A 42 -12.33 -3.32 -19.02
C TYR A 42 -13.68 -3.14 -19.73
N GLN A 43 -14.19 -1.90 -19.80
CA GLN A 43 -15.46 -1.59 -20.49
C GLN A 43 -15.42 -1.92 -21.99
N ILE A 44 -14.26 -1.76 -22.63
CA ILE A 44 -14.07 -2.12 -24.04
C ILE A 44 -14.05 -3.64 -24.19
N PHE A 45 -13.29 -4.35 -23.35
CA PHE A 45 -13.15 -5.80 -23.42
C PHE A 45 -14.41 -6.55 -23.01
N GLU A 46 -15.19 -6.04 -22.05
CA GLU A 46 -16.47 -6.63 -21.66
C GLU A 46 -17.49 -6.64 -22.81
N LYS A 47 -17.41 -5.68 -23.75
CA LYS A 47 -18.25 -5.65 -24.95
C LYS A 47 -17.76 -6.57 -26.08
N LEU A 48 -16.46 -6.85 -26.13
CA LEU A 48 -15.81 -7.56 -27.23
C LEU A 48 -15.56 -9.04 -26.95
N LEU A 49 -15.35 -9.40 -25.69
CA LEU A 49 -14.83 -10.70 -25.28
C LEU A 49 -15.75 -11.38 -24.26
N PRO A 50 -15.74 -12.74 -24.19
CA PRO A 50 -16.38 -13.46 -23.11
C PRO A 50 -15.78 -13.05 -21.75
N SER A 51 -16.63 -13.05 -20.71
CA SER A 51 -16.33 -12.49 -19.39
C SER A 51 -15.02 -13.00 -18.76
N TRP A 52 -14.69 -14.29 -18.92
CA TRP A 52 -13.47 -14.88 -18.38
C TRP A 52 -12.21 -14.33 -19.06
N SER A 53 -12.24 -14.17 -20.38
CA SER A 53 -11.11 -13.64 -21.15
C SER A 53 -10.97 -12.13 -20.93
N SER A 54 -12.07 -11.38 -20.91
CA SER A 54 -12.06 -9.93 -20.64
C SER A 54 -11.39 -9.62 -19.29
N LYS A 55 -11.77 -10.35 -18.23
CA LYS A 55 -11.20 -10.18 -16.88
C LYS A 55 -9.70 -10.47 -16.84
N ALA A 56 -9.27 -11.59 -17.43
CA ALA A 56 -7.86 -11.97 -17.46
C ALA A 56 -7.01 -10.98 -18.28
N CYS A 57 -7.47 -10.61 -19.48
CA CYS A 57 -6.77 -9.64 -20.33
C CYS A 57 -6.64 -8.27 -19.66
N THR A 58 -7.71 -7.80 -19.01
CA THR A 58 -7.68 -6.54 -18.26
C THR A 58 -6.70 -6.61 -17.09
N ALA A 59 -6.68 -7.71 -16.33
CA ALA A 59 -5.75 -7.87 -15.21
C ALA A 59 -4.29 -7.83 -15.68
N ILE A 60 -3.95 -8.61 -16.70
CA ILE A 60 -2.61 -8.65 -17.28
C ILE A 60 -2.21 -7.27 -17.80
N PHE A 61 -3.13 -6.59 -18.48
CA PHE A 61 -2.90 -5.26 -19.01
C PHE A 61 -2.63 -4.23 -17.90
N ILE A 62 -3.46 -4.19 -16.84
CA ILE A 62 -3.25 -3.29 -15.70
C ILE A 62 -1.89 -3.52 -15.06
N VAL A 63 -1.53 -4.78 -14.79
CA VAL A 63 -0.24 -5.13 -14.15
C VAL A 63 0.93 -4.75 -15.06
N ALA A 64 0.85 -5.07 -16.35
CA ALA A 64 1.90 -4.77 -17.32
C ALA A 64 2.12 -3.26 -17.48
N VAL A 65 1.05 -2.47 -17.58
CA VAL A 65 1.12 -1.00 -17.67
C VAL A 65 1.66 -0.39 -16.37
N ASN A 66 1.24 -0.91 -15.22
CA ASN A 66 1.73 -0.41 -13.92
C ASN A 66 3.24 -0.61 -13.76
N LEU A 67 3.74 -1.78 -14.16
CA LEU A 67 5.17 -2.11 -14.10
C LEU A 67 5.98 -1.32 -15.13
N SER A 68 5.48 -1.20 -16.36
CA SER A 68 6.21 -0.48 -17.41
C SER A 68 6.33 1.01 -17.11
N LEU A 69 5.26 1.64 -16.60
CA LEU A 69 5.30 3.05 -16.22
C LEU A 69 6.26 3.32 -15.06
N ASP A 70 6.26 2.49 -14.01
CA ASP A 70 7.21 2.64 -12.90
C ASP A 70 8.65 2.46 -13.39
N GLN A 71 8.93 1.44 -14.20
CA GLN A 71 10.28 1.23 -14.75
C GLN A 71 10.76 2.41 -15.61
N ILE A 72 9.88 2.97 -16.44
CA ILE A 72 10.21 4.16 -17.25
C ILE A 72 10.56 5.33 -16.33
N ILE A 73 9.75 5.57 -15.29
CA ILE A 73 9.96 6.68 -14.36
C ILE A 73 11.24 6.48 -13.54
N VAL A 74 11.48 5.28 -13.02
CA VAL A 74 12.68 4.98 -12.23
C VAL A 74 13.95 5.12 -13.07
N ASN A 75 13.98 4.51 -14.24
CA ASN A 75 15.17 4.52 -15.09
C ASN A 75 15.45 5.92 -15.65
N TRP A 76 14.41 6.68 -16.01
CA TRP A 76 14.57 7.98 -16.66
C TRP A 76 14.71 9.14 -15.69
N TYR A 77 13.90 9.17 -14.61
CA TYR A 77 13.87 10.27 -13.65
C TYR A 77 14.85 10.04 -12.50
N PHE A 78 14.82 8.86 -11.88
CA PHE A 78 15.63 8.56 -10.70
C PHE A 78 17.04 8.04 -11.05
N GLN A 79 17.28 7.61 -12.29
CA GLN A 79 18.56 7.05 -12.78
C GLN A 79 19.10 5.88 -11.93
N TYR A 80 18.25 5.24 -11.14
CA TYR A 80 18.59 4.05 -10.37
C TYR A 80 18.23 2.78 -11.16
N ASN A 81 19.02 1.72 -10.98
CA ASN A 81 18.58 0.39 -11.42
C ASN A 81 17.41 -0.05 -10.56
N SER A 82 16.33 -0.48 -11.22
CA SER A 82 15.14 -1.01 -10.53
C SER A 82 15.52 -2.23 -9.70
N ASP A 83 15.43 -2.11 -8.38
CA ASP A 83 15.67 -3.22 -7.46
C ASP A 83 14.56 -4.29 -7.58
N THR A 84 14.94 -5.55 -7.38
CA THR A 84 14.02 -6.71 -7.47
C THR A 84 12.88 -6.56 -6.46
N GLN A 85 13.18 -6.07 -5.25
CA GLN A 85 12.17 -5.83 -4.21
C GLN A 85 11.11 -4.82 -4.68
N ARG A 86 11.55 -3.70 -5.27
CA ARG A 86 10.66 -2.66 -5.81
C ARG A 86 9.75 -3.18 -6.91
N ILE A 87 10.31 -3.97 -7.84
CA ILE A 87 9.53 -4.57 -8.94
C ILE A 87 8.43 -5.48 -8.38
N LEU A 88 8.72 -6.29 -7.36
CA LEU A 88 7.74 -7.17 -6.72
C LEU A 88 6.63 -6.38 -6.01
N LEU A 89 6.98 -5.27 -5.34
CA LEU A 89 6.01 -4.37 -4.71
C LEU A 89 5.09 -3.70 -5.73
N GLN A 90 5.66 -3.21 -6.82
CA GLN A 90 4.87 -2.58 -7.89
C GLN A 90 3.97 -3.59 -8.61
N LEU A 91 4.41 -4.84 -8.72
CA LEU A 91 3.58 -5.94 -9.20
C LEU A 91 2.40 -6.16 -8.26
N ALA A 92 2.65 -6.22 -6.94
CA ALA A 92 1.58 -6.35 -5.94
C ALA A 92 0.58 -5.19 -6.01
N VAL A 93 1.05 -3.94 -6.14
CA VAL A 93 0.18 -2.77 -6.37
C VAL A 93 -0.68 -2.97 -7.62
N GLY A 94 -0.09 -3.39 -8.74
CA GLY A 94 -0.81 -3.63 -9.99
C GLY A 94 -1.90 -4.71 -9.84
N VAL A 95 -1.60 -5.79 -9.11
CA VAL A 95 -2.57 -6.86 -8.82
C VAL A 95 -3.72 -6.32 -7.96
N LEU A 96 -3.44 -5.54 -6.92
CA LEU A 96 -4.47 -4.94 -6.06
C LEU A 96 -5.37 -3.96 -6.84
N ILE A 97 -4.80 -3.16 -7.75
CA ILE A 97 -5.57 -2.31 -8.67
C ILE A 97 -6.48 -3.18 -9.54
N SER A 98 -5.95 -4.25 -10.14
CA SER A 98 -6.74 -5.12 -11.01
C SER A 98 -7.91 -5.76 -10.27
N LYS A 99 -7.69 -6.22 -9.04
CA LYS A 99 -8.73 -6.78 -8.17
C LYS A 99 -9.86 -5.77 -7.94
N HIS A 100 -9.52 -4.51 -7.68
CA HIS A 100 -10.50 -3.44 -7.52
C HIS A 100 -11.32 -3.20 -8.80
N VAL A 101 -10.65 -2.99 -9.93
CA VAL A 101 -11.31 -2.72 -11.23
C VAL A 101 -12.27 -3.85 -11.61
N LEU A 102 -11.87 -5.11 -11.39
CA LEU A 102 -12.68 -6.29 -11.74
C LEU A 102 -13.85 -6.54 -10.77
N SER A 103 -13.82 -5.95 -9.57
CA SER A 103 -14.88 -6.11 -8.57
C SER A 103 -15.99 -5.05 -8.68
N ILE A 104 -15.73 -3.95 -9.39
CA ILE A 104 -16.71 -2.87 -9.56
C ILE A 104 -17.80 -3.30 -10.55
N LYS A 105 -19.07 -3.10 -10.17
CA LYS A 105 -20.23 -3.34 -11.03
C LYS A 105 -20.71 -2.09 -11.76
N GLU A 106 -20.58 -0.92 -11.15
CA GLU A 106 -21.01 0.36 -11.72
C GLU A 106 -19.86 1.36 -11.68
N PHE A 107 -19.54 1.94 -12.84
CA PHE A 107 -18.40 2.83 -13.00
C PHE A 107 -18.82 4.29 -12.79
N TYR A 108 -18.43 4.88 -11.65
CA TYR A 108 -18.61 6.31 -11.35
C TYR A 108 -17.26 7.02 -11.32
N TYR A 109 -16.79 7.48 -12.48
CA TYR A 109 -15.49 8.13 -12.63
C TYR A 109 -15.29 9.35 -11.72
N GLY A 110 -16.31 10.21 -11.59
CA GLY A 110 -16.21 11.41 -10.75
C GLY A 110 -15.99 11.09 -9.27
N ARG A 111 -16.67 10.05 -8.76
CA ARG A 111 -16.53 9.62 -7.38
C ARG A 111 -15.20 8.91 -7.13
N LEU A 112 -14.75 8.10 -8.09
CA LEU A 112 -13.44 7.46 -8.04
C LEU A 112 -12.30 8.48 -8.03
N LEU A 113 -12.36 9.51 -8.88
CA LEU A 113 -11.35 10.56 -8.92
C LEU A 113 -11.36 11.41 -7.65
N TYR A 114 -12.54 11.69 -7.08
CA TYR A 114 -12.64 12.46 -5.83
C TYR A 114 -12.09 11.68 -4.63
N GLU A 115 -12.53 10.43 -4.45
CA GLU A 115 -12.05 9.56 -3.36
C GLU A 115 -10.56 9.21 -3.54
N GLY A 116 -10.15 8.93 -4.78
CA GLY A 116 -8.76 8.69 -5.14
C GLY A 116 -7.85 9.90 -4.95
N ALA A 117 -8.34 11.13 -5.18
CA ALA A 117 -7.59 12.35 -4.93
C ALA A 117 -7.33 12.58 -3.43
N LEU A 118 -8.27 12.25 -2.55
CA LEU A 118 -8.02 12.31 -1.10
C LEU A 118 -7.01 11.26 -0.65
N ALA A 119 -7.11 10.03 -1.18
CA ALA A 119 -6.11 8.99 -0.91
C ALA A 119 -4.72 9.38 -1.45
N TYR A 120 -4.67 9.99 -2.62
CA TYR A 120 -3.44 10.53 -3.19
C TYR A 120 -2.85 11.66 -2.34
N GLY A 121 -3.68 12.60 -1.87
CA GLY A 121 -3.25 13.66 -0.96
C GLY A 121 -2.66 13.11 0.33
N ALA A 122 -3.28 12.08 0.92
CA ALA A 122 -2.76 11.41 2.10
C ALA A 122 -1.41 10.72 1.83
N LEU A 123 -1.23 10.07 0.67
CA LEU A 123 0.03 9.47 0.26
C LEU A 123 1.17 10.50 0.21
N ILE A 124 0.92 11.68 -0.39
CA ILE A 124 1.89 12.77 -0.44
C ILE A 124 2.21 13.28 0.97
N LEU A 125 1.19 13.44 1.82
CA LEU A 125 1.35 13.96 3.18
C LEU A 125 2.22 13.02 4.03
N ILE A 126 2.02 11.70 3.90
CA ILE A 126 2.86 10.69 4.54
C ILE A 126 4.30 10.80 4.03
N GLY A 127 4.48 10.91 2.71
CA GLY A 127 5.80 11.06 2.09
C GLY A 127 6.56 12.29 2.59
N LEU A 128 5.88 13.44 2.63
CA LEU A 128 6.42 14.68 3.17
C LEU A 128 6.82 14.52 4.64
N PHE A 129 5.95 13.96 5.46
CA PHE A 129 6.23 13.78 6.88
C PHE A 129 7.42 12.85 7.13
N ARG A 130 7.48 11.71 6.42
CA ARG A 130 8.56 10.73 6.57
C ARG A 130 9.90 11.28 6.08
N GLU A 131 9.92 11.96 4.93
CA GLU A 131 11.12 12.60 4.39
C GLU A 131 11.67 13.66 5.35
N PHE A 132 10.78 14.55 5.84
CA PHE A 132 11.15 15.62 6.76
C PHE A 132 11.65 15.10 8.10
N MET A 133 10.98 14.10 8.70
CA MET A 133 11.39 13.55 9.99
C MET A 133 12.68 12.71 9.91
N ALA A 134 12.98 12.14 8.74
CA ALA A 134 14.18 11.33 8.55
C ALA A 134 15.43 12.17 8.29
N PHE A 135 15.34 13.12 7.35
CA PHE A 135 16.50 13.82 6.82
C PHE A 135 16.41 15.35 6.95
N GLY A 136 15.26 15.89 7.39
CA GLY A 136 15.03 17.33 7.43
C GLY A 136 14.95 17.99 6.06
N THR A 137 14.78 17.16 5.02
CA THR A 137 14.66 17.59 3.63
C THR A 137 13.22 17.51 3.16
N ILE A 138 12.87 18.36 2.20
CA ILE A 138 11.67 18.22 1.37
C ILE A 138 12.12 18.36 -0.08
N PHE A 139 11.78 17.40 -0.95
CA PHE A 139 12.26 17.36 -2.34
C PHE A 139 13.79 17.36 -2.45
N ASN A 140 14.49 16.72 -1.50
CA ASN A 140 15.96 16.77 -1.38
C ASN A 140 16.53 18.19 -1.13
N PHE A 141 15.70 19.18 -0.82
CA PHE A 141 16.16 20.47 -0.32
C PHE A 141 16.20 20.42 1.20
N GLN A 142 17.36 20.67 1.79
CA GLN A 142 17.52 20.72 3.24
C GLN A 142 16.81 21.95 3.82
N LEU A 143 15.86 21.72 4.73
CA LEU A 143 15.09 22.77 5.38
C LEU A 143 15.52 22.97 6.83
N ALA A 144 15.82 21.88 7.52
CA ALA A 144 16.22 21.90 8.92
C ALA A 144 17.14 20.73 9.22
N ASP A 145 17.98 20.90 10.25
CA ASP A 145 18.83 19.85 10.79
C ASP A 145 18.64 19.86 12.31
N PHE A 146 17.79 18.95 12.80
CA PHE A 146 17.48 18.82 14.22
C PHE A 146 17.97 17.47 14.75
N THR A 147 18.45 17.45 15.99
CA THR A 147 19.02 16.24 16.64
C THR A 147 18.05 15.08 16.79
N PHE A 148 16.74 15.30 16.67
CA PHE A 148 15.72 14.24 16.74
C PHE A 148 15.42 13.58 15.39
N MET A 149 15.95 14.12 14.27
CA MET A 149 15.76 13.54 12.95
C MET A 149 16.54 12.23 12.86
N THR A 150 15.86 11.17 12.42
CA THR A 150 16.44 9.82 12.38
C THR A 150 15.94 9.02 11.19
N GLU A 151 16.83 8.27 10.56
CA GLU A 151 16.50 7.37 9.45
C GLU A 151 15.45 6.30 9.83
N SER A 152 15.24 6.04 11.13
CA SER A 152 14.19 5.16 11.63
C SER A 152 12.77 5.58 11.18
N PHE A 153 12.54 6.85 10.86
CA PHE A 153 11.25 7.30 10.28
C PHE A 153 10.98 6.77 8.85
N GLN A 154 12.02 6.28 8.17
CA GLN A 154 11.91 5.59 6.88
C GLN A 154 11.58 4.09 7.02
N ASN A 155 11.51 3.56 8.24
CA ASN A 155 11.13 2.17 8.45
C ASN A 155 9.67 1.92 8.05
N VAL A 156 9.40 0.73 7.51
CA VAL A 156 8.06 0.24 7.14
C VAL A 156 7.09 0.23 8.31
N ILE A 157 7.56 0.11 9.55
CA ILE A 157 6.74 0.25 10.77
C ILE A 157 5.96 1.57 10.77
N ILE A 158 6.65 2.67 10.48
CA ILE A 158 6.06 4.01 10.42
C ILE A 158 5.13 4.14 9.23
N GLY A 159 5.49 3.53 8.08
CA GLY A 159 4.62 3.44 6.91
C GLY A 159 3.29 2.73 7.21
N LEU A 160 3.32 1.60 7.91
CA LEU A 160 2.13 0.85 8.35
C LEU A 160 1.26 1.66 9.32
N LEU A 161 1.90 2.34 10.28
CA LEU A 161 1.20 3.18 11.25
C LEU A 161 0.49 4.35 10.57
N LEU A 162 1.24 5.13 9.78
CA LEU A 162 0.72 6.32 9.11
C LEU A 162 -0.33 5.97 8.06
N SER A 163 -0.13 4.89 7.29
CA SER A 163 -1.14 4.38 6.36
C SER A 163 -2.43 3.97 7.10
N GLY A 164 -2.31 3.26 8.22
CA GLY A 164 -3.46 2.88 9.04
C GLY A 164 -4.25 4.09 9.55
N VAL A 165 -3.57 5.14 10.01
CA VAL A 165 -4.20 6.39 10.45
C VAL A 165 -4.83 7.14 9.27
N ALA A 166 -4.12 7.30 8.16
CA ALA A 166 -4.61 8.00 6.98
C ALA A 166 -5.87 7.34 6.41
N ILE A 167 -5.87 6.01 6.31
CA ILE A 167 -7.03 5.23 5.88
C ILE A 167 -8.20 5.40 6.85
N ALA A 168 -7.95 5.42 8.16
CA ALA A 168 -9.01 5.64 9.14
C ALA A 168 -9.68 7.00 8.96
N ILE A 169 -8.90 8.05 8.68
CA ILE A 169 -9.40 9.39 8.37
C ILE A 169 -10.24 9.36 7.08
N ILE A 170 -9.74 8.72 6.03
CA ILE A 170 -10.46 8.61 4.74
C ILE A 170 -11.78 7.83 4.90
N ASN A 171 -11.76 6.71 5.61
CA ASN A 171 -12.97 5.94 5.93
C ASN A 171 -13.96 6.74 6.76
N HIS A 172 -13.46 7.60 7.65
CA HIS A 172 -14.31 8.50 8.42
C HIS A 172 -15.01 9.52 7.53
N ILE A 173 -14.28 10.17 6.61
CA ILE A 173 -14.81 11.18 5.66
C ILE A 173 -15.87 10.58 4.73
N PHE A 174 -15.65 9.35 4.25
CA PHE A 174 -16.53 8.71 3.27
C PHE A 174 -17.56 7.73 3.86
N ASP A 175 -17.63 7.64 5.20
CA ASP A 175 -18.50 6.70 5.91
C ASP A 175 -18.35 5.24 5.46
N TYR A 176 -17.13 4.82 5.14
CA TYR A 176 -16.82 3.43 4.84
C TYR A 176 -16.61 2.62 6.11
N GLU A 177 -17.28 1.47 6.19
CA GLU A 177 -16.99 0.45 7.19
C GLU A 177 -15.87 -0.46 6.69
N VAL A 178 -14.98 -0.87 7.61
CA VAL A 178 -13.96 -1.86 7.31
C VAL A 178 -14.56 -3.24 7.59
N GLU A 179 -15.10 -3.86 6.56
CA GLU A 179 -15.62 -5.22 6.61
C GLU A 179 -14.68 -6.17 5.85
N GLY A 180 -14.26 -7.27 6.48
CA GLY A 180 -13.58 -8.38 5.81
C GLY A 180 -12.06 -8.41 5.84
N ASN A 181 -11.46 -9.09 4.85
CA ASN A 181 -10.02 -9.42 4.75
C ASN A 181 -9.21 -8.41 3.91
N GLU A 182 -9.72 -7.22 3.64
CA GLU A 182 -9.12 -6.30 2.65
C GLU A 182 -7.72 -5.84 3.05
N SER A 183 -7.48 -5.60 4.34
CA SER A 183 -6.16 -5.24 4.86
C SER A 183 -5.15 -6.39 4.79
N LEU A 184 -5.58 -7.66 4.83
CA LEU A 184 -4.66 -8.80 4.67
C LEU A 184 -3.99 -8.83 3.30
N TRP A 185 -4.72 -8.45 2.25
CA TRP A 185 -4.16 -8.40 0.88
C TRP A 185 -3.03 -7.38 0.75
N VAL A 186 -3.08 -6.31 1.53
CA VAL A 186 -2.03 -5.29 1.61
C VAL A 186 -0.83 -5.81 2.41
N LEU A 187 -1.07 -6.58 3.48
CA LEU A 187 -0.03 -7.06 4.38
C LEU A 187 0.83 -8.18 3.79
N ILE A 188 0.27 -9.05 2.94
CA ILE A 188 1.03 -10.16 2.32
C ILE A 188 2.33 -9.70 1.65
N PRO A 189 2.32 -8.76 0.69
CA PRO A 189 3.56 -8.31 0.05
C PRO A 189 4.50 -7.61 1.03
N VAL A 190 3.97 -6.92 2.04
CA VAL A 190 4.79 -6.27 3.07
C VAL A 190 5.53 -7.29 3.91
N VAL A 191 4.86 -8.34 4.39
CA VAL A 191 5.48 -9.38 5.23
C VAL A 191 6.50 -10.21 4.48
N LEU A 192 6.25 -10.50 3.20
CA LEU A 192 7.17 -11.28 2.38
C LEU A 192 8.48 -10.53 2.06
N LEU A 193 8.39 -9.21 1.86
CA LEU A 193 9.53 -8.41 1.39
C LEU A 193 10.21 -7.61 2.50
N TYR A 194 9.49 -7.24 3.55
CA TYR A 194 10.03 -6.54 4.70
C TYR A 194 9.92 -7.42 5.93
N GLN A 195 11.02 -8.11 6.21
CA GLN A 195 11.15 -8.98 7.37
C GLN A 195 11.43 -8.13 8.62
N PRO A 196 10.74 -8.37 9.74
CA PRO A 196 10.88 -7.55 10.94
C PRO A 196 12.17 -7.79 11.72
N PHE A 197 12.81 -8.96 11.57
CA PHE A 197 14.07 -9.30 12.23
C PHE A 197 14.88 -10.29 11.38
N ILE A 198 16.18 -10.37 11.64
CA ILE A 198 17.12 -11.29 10.99
C ILE A 198 17.87 -12.03 12.10
N LEU A 199 17.98 -13.36 11.97
CA LEU A 199 18.72 -14.22 12.90
C LEU A 199 20.12 -14.48 12.31
N ASP A 200 21.12 -13.76 12.80
CA ASP A 200 22.52 -13.85 12.34
C ASP A 200 23.11 -15.26 12.43
N THR A 201 22.54 -16.12 13.28
CA THR A 201 23.01 -17.49 13.50
C THR A 201 22.57 -18.48 12.42
N LEU A 202 21.63 -18.12 11.55
CA LEU A 202 21.03 -19.02 10.56
C LEU A 202 21.31 -18.56 9.12
N PRO A 203 21.28 -19.46 8.13
CA PRO A 203 21.30 -19.07 6.73
C PRO A 203 20.15 -18.10 6.41
N GLU A 204 20.42 -17.10 5.57
CA GLU A 204 19.51 -16.00 5.25
C GLU A 204 18.09 -16.47 4.88
N LEU A 205 17.99 -17.51 4.06
CA LEU A 205 16.70 -18.06 3.63
C LEU A 205 15.90 -18.70 4.78
N LEU A 206 16.58 -19.38 5.72
CA LEU A 206 15.94 -19.98 6.90
C LEU A 206 15.53 -18.90 7.90
N SER A 207 16.38 -17.90 8.13
CA SER A 207 16.05 -16.73 8.94
C SER A 207 14.81 -16.01 8.39
N ALA A 208 14.79 -15.74 7.10
CA ALA A 208 13.65 -15.12 6.42
C ALA A 208 12.35 -15.90 6.58
N LEU A 209 12.41 -17.23 6.39
CA LEU A 209 11.26 -18.11 6.49
C LEU A 209 10.70 -18.10 7.92
N ILE A 210 11.58 -18.17 8.93
CA ILE A 210 11.19 -18.09 10.35
C ILE A 210 10.54 -16.74 10.67
N ALA A 211 11.13 -15.63 10.20
CA ALA A 211 10.60 -14.29 10.42
C ALA A 211 9.19 -14.13 9.82
N ILE A 212 8.99 -14.61 8.59
CA ILE A 212 7.68 -14.59 7.91
C ILE A 212 6.67 -15.43 8.69
N ILE A 213 7.01 -16.68 9.05
CA ILE A 213 6.10 -17.58 9.78
C ILE A 213 5.71 -16.97 11.14
N ALA A 214 6.68 -16.48 11.91
CA ALA A 214 6.43 -15.88 13.22
C ALA A 214 5.49 -14.67 13.10
N THR A 215 5.74 -13.81 12.12
CA THR A 215 4.93 -12.62 11.86
C THR A 215 3.49 -12.99 11.48
N VAL A 216 3.32 -13.96 10.56
CA VAL A 216 2.00 -14.43 10.12
C VAL A 216 1.21 -15.04 11.28
N ILE A 217 1.86 -15.86 12.12
CA ILE A 217 1.22 -16.45 13.31
C ILE A 217 0.75 -15.35 14.26
N LEU A 218 1.56 -14.33 14.52
CA LEU A 218 1.19 -13.22 15.41
C LEU A 218 0.03 -12.39 14.85
N ILE A 219 0.06 -12.06 13.55
CA ILE A 219 -1.04 -11.34 12.89
C ILE A 219 -2.34 -12.15 13.02
N PHE A 220 -2.30 -13.46 12.76
CA PHE A 220 -3.49 -14.30 12.85
C PHE A 220 -3.99 -14.45 14.29
N SER A 221 -3.07 -14.55 15.25
CA SER A 221 -3.40 -14.60 16.69
C SER A 221 -4.14 -13.34 17.15
N VAL A 222 -3.60 -12.16 16.83
CA VAL A 222 -4.23 -10.88 17.17
C VAL A 222 -5.60 -10.73 16.50
N ARG A 223 -5.69 -11.15 15.22
CA ARG A 223 -6.95 -11.11 14.48
C ARG A 223 -8.03 -11.96 15.13
N MET A 224 -7.71 -13.19 15.52
CA MET A 224 -8.66 -14.08 16.19
C MET A 224 -9.17 -13.45 17.48
N TYR A 225 -8.30 -12.83 18.28
CA TYR A 225 -8.70 -12.17 19.52
C TYR A 225 -9.61 -10.94 19.29
N LEU A 226 -9.35 -10.16 18.24
CA LEU A 226 -10.12 -8.96 17.91
C LEU A 226 -11.54 -9.26 17.43
N ILE A 227 -11.78 -10.40 16.77
CA ILE A 227 -13.13 -10.84 16.36
C ILE A 227 -14.05 -11.03 17.57
N PHE A 228 -13.50 -11.42 18.73
CA PHE A 228 -14.26 -11.64 19.96
C PHE A 228 -14.49 -10.37 20.80
N SER A 229 -14.00 -9.21 20.36
CA SER A 229 -14.17 -7.94 21.09
C SER A 229 -15.39 -7.17 20.58
N ASN A 230 -16.21 -6.64 21.49
CA ASN A 230 -17.31 -5.74 21.13
C ASN A 230 -16.76 -4.37 20.73
N ILE A 231 -16.52 -4.19 19.43
CA ILE A 231 -15.96 -2.95 18.87
C ILE A 231 -17.03 -1.86 18.85
N ASN A 232 -16.76 -0.73 19.52
CA ASN A 232 -17.61 0.45 19.49
C ASN A 232 -17.72 1.01 18.05
N ARG A 233 -18.86 1.63 17.70
CA ARG A 233 -19.21 2.06 16.33
C ARG A 233 -18.14 2.91 15.63
N HIS A 234 -17.40 3.71 16.41
CA HIS A 234 -16.31 4.56 15.91
C HIS A 234 -15.06 3.78 15.50
N PHE A 235 -14.81 2.64 16.14
CA PHE A 235 -13.63 1.80 15.86
C PHE A 235 -13.81 0.88 14.65
N LYS A 236 -15.05 0.72 14.14
CA LYS A 236 -15.33 -0.07 12.92
C LYS A 236 -14.72 0.52 11.64
N LYS A 237 -14.32 1.79 11.67
CA LYS A 237 -13.70 2.48 10.53
C LYS A 237 -12.17 2.39 10.51
N LEU A 238 -11.55 1.88 11.58
CA LEU A 238 -10.10 1.75 11.70
C LEU A 238 -9.62 0.48 11.00
N PRO A 239 -8.56 0.54 10.17
CA PRO A 239 -7.90 -0.64 9.63
C PRO A 239 -7.03 -1.28 10.72
N ILE A 240 -7.67 -1.99 11.65
CA ILE A 240 -7.01 -2.52 12.86
C ILE A 240 -5.86 -3.45 12.50
N GLU A 241 -5.96 -4.22 11.41
CA GLU A 241 -4.91 -5.14 10.98
C GLU A 241 -3.61 -4.42 10.56
N LEU A 242 -3.69 -3.23 9.95
CA LEU A 242 -2.50 -2.45 9.58
C LEU A 242 -1.81 -1.89 10.83
N LEU A 243 -2.60 -1.33 11.75
CA LEU A 243 -2.11 -0.77 13.02
C LEU A 243 -1.53 -1.86 13.92
N SER A 244 -2.20 -3.01 14.06
CA SER A 244 -1.70 -4.12 14.85
C SER A 244 -0.41 -4.69 14.27
N THR A 245 -0.31 -4.77 12.94
CA THR A 245 0.92 -5.25 12.29
C THR A 245 2.08 -4.29 12.52
N SER A 246 1.85 -2.97 12.47
CA SER A 246 2.86 -1.98 12.85
C SER A 246 3.40 -2.22 14.27
N ILE A 247 2.50 -2.45 15.24
CA ILE A 247 2.89 -2.74 16.63
C ILE A 247 3.64 -4.07 16.73
N ILE A 248 3.20 -5.12 16.03
CA ILE A 248 3.90 -6.42 15.99
C ILE A 248 5.32 -6.23 15.46
N TYR A 249 5.49 -5.50 14.35
CA TYR A 249 6.82 -5.23 13.80
C TYR A 249 7.69 -4.44 14.77
N MET A 250 7.12 -3.46 15.47
CA MET A 250 7.85 -2.68 16.47
C MET A 250 8.34 -3.55 17.63
N ILE A 251 7.54 -4.52 18.07
CA ILE A 251 7.94 -5.48 19.11
C ILE A 251 9.02 -6.41 18.59
N LEU A 252 8.86 -6.94 17.38
CA LEU A 252 9.80 -7.89 16.79
C LEU A 252 11.15 -7.26 16.45
N LEU A 253 11.19 -5.98 16.08
CA LEU A 253 12.43 -5.26 15.75
C LEU A 253 13.35 -5.04 16.95
N VAL A 254 12.83 -5.16 18.18
CA VAL A 254 13.64 -5.03 19.41
C VAL A 254 14.52 -6.27 19.65
N PHE A 255 14.24 -7.39 18.97
CA PHE A 255 14.94 -8.66 19.11
C PHE A 255 15.89 -8.92 17.93
#